data_AF-A0A4R2L5L0-F1
#
_entry.id   AF-A0A4R2L5L0-F1
#
_cell.length_a   1.000
_cell.length_b   1.000
_cell.length_c   1.000
_cell.angle_alpha   90.00
_cell.angle_beta   90.00
_cell.angle_gamma   90.00
#
_symmetry.space_group_name_H-M   'P 1'
#
loop_
_entity.id
_entity.type
_entity.pdbx_description
1 polymer ?
#
loop_
_entity_poly.entity_id
_entity_poly.type
_entity_poly.pdbx_seq_one_letter_code
_entity_poly.pdbx_strand_id
1 'polypeptide(L)' 'MEGMEPQAPAMPQGMTAFVPVMHKERFSELSGIELGVLDNWIDRGYVPTLKVGRHRLINLVLLMKECAEAGK' A
#
# COMPACT_ATOMS: atom_id res chain seq x y z
N MET A 1 -29.26 11.66 -36.22
CA MET A 1 -28.56 10.37 -36.37
C MET A 1 -27.33 10.47 -35.48
N GLU A 2 -27.54 10.32 -34.17
CA GLU A 2 -26.49 10.47 -33.17
C GLU A 2 -25.55 9.26 -33.25
N GLY A 3 -24.26 9.52 -33.44
CA GLY A 3 -23.23 8.50 -33.43
C GLY A 3 -23.13 7.89 -32.04
N MET A 4 -23.55 6.63 -31.92
CA MET A 4 -23.26 5.82 -30.74
C MET A 4 -21.77 5.51 -30.76
N GLU A 5 -20.97 6.27 -30.01
CA GLU A 5 -19.56 5.92 -29.80
C GLU A 5 -19.50 4.52 -29.18
N PRO A 6 -18.60 3.63 -29.64
CA PRO A 6 -18.44 2.32 -29.05
C PRO A 6 -17.89 2.50 -27.64
N GLN A 7 -18.77 2.36 -26.65
CA GLN A 7 -18.38 2.35 -25.25
C GLN A 7 -17.46 1.15 -25.05
N ALA A 8 -16.15 1.43 -24.86
CA ALA A 8 -15.16 0.40 -24.59
C ALA A 8 -15.65 -0.48 -23.43
N PRO A 9 -15.45 -1.82 -23.47
CA PRO A 9 -15.91 -2.69 -22.42
C PRO A 9 -15.32 -2.20 -21.10
N ALA A 10 -16.19 -1.86 -20.14
CA ALA A 10 -15.78 -1.60 -18.78
C ALA A 10 -15.06 -2.86 -18.29
N MET A 11 -13.73 -2.77 -18.18
CA MET A 11 -12.91 -3.83 -17.59
C MET A 11 -13.57 -4.20 -16.26
N PRO A 12 -13.76 -5.50 -15.95
CA PRO A 12 -14.29 -5.88 -14.65
C PRO A 12 -13.37 -5.23 -13.62
N GLN A 13 -13.94 -4.28 -12.86
CA GLN A 13 -13.26 -3.64 -11.75
C GLN A 13 -13.11 -4.72 -10.70
N GLY A 14 -12.06 -5.54 -10.85
CA GLY A 14 -11.74 -6.60 -9.94
C GLY A 14 -11.67 -5.98 -8.55
N MET A 15 -12.44 -6.52 -7.61
CA MET A 15 -12.34 -6.17 -6.21
C MET A 15 -10.87 -6.24 -5.82
N THR A 16 -10.25 -5.07 -5.65
CA THR A 16 -8.93 -4.98 -5.05
C THR A 16 -9.09 -5.44 -3.62
N ALA A 17 -8.61 -6.66 -3.34
CA ALA A 17 -8.61 -7.18 -1.98
C ALA A 17 -7.89 -6.16 -1.08
N PHE A 18 -8.59 -5.67 -0.06
CA PHE A 18 -8.01 -4.74 0.88
C PHE A 18 -7.00 -5.48 1.76
N VAL A 19 -5.72 -5.10 1.65
CA VAL A 19 -4.62 -5.68 2.43
C VAL A 19 -4.24 -4.67 3.52
N PRO A 20 -4.64 -4.88 4.79
CA PRO A 20 -4.39 -3.90 5.85
C PRO A 20 -2.94 -3.90 6.38
N VAL A 21 -2.22 -5.01 6.19
CA VAL A 21 -0.84 -5.19 6.67
C VAL A 21 0.00 -5.91 5.62
N MET A 22 1.29 -5.61 5.55
CA MET A 22 2.19 -6.18 4.54
C MET A 22 3.58 -6.47 5.10
N HIS A 23 4.20 -7.55 4.60
CA HIS A 23 5.62 -7.82 4.86
C HIS A 23 6.52 -6.73 4.27
N LYS A 24 7.60 -6.37 4.96
CA LYS A 24 8.54 -5.34 4.49
C LYS A 24 9.19 -5.70 3.15
N GLU A 25 9.41 -7.00 2.91
CA GLU A 25 9.97 -7.53 1.66
C GLU A 25 9.01 -7.24 0.50
N ARG A 26 7.72 -7.54 0.66
CA ARG A 26 6.72 -7.27 -0.37
C ARG A 26 6.50 -5.76 -0.57
N PHE A 27 6.55 -4.99 0.50
CA PHE A 27 6.45 -3.54 0.41
C PHE A 27 7.64 -2.95 -0.35
N SER A 28 8.86 -3.42 -0.06
CA SER A 28 10.11 -3.08 -0.76
C SER A 28 9.99 -3.29 -2.27
N GLU A 29 9.51 -4.46 -2.69
CA GLU A 29 9.29 -4.78 -4.11
C GLU A 29 8.30 -3.82 -4.79
N LEU A 30 7.22 -3.45 -4.10
CA LEU A 30 6.16 -2.61 -4.65
C LEU A 30 6.50 -1.12 -4.64
N SER A 31 7.20 -0.66 -3.60
CA SER A 31 7.55 0.75 -3.42
C SER A 31 8.87 1.13 -4.08
N GLY A 32 9.71 0.14 -4.43
CA GLY A 32 11.07 0.34 -4.95
C GLY A 32 12.06 0.81 -3.87
N ILE A 33 11.70 0.76 -2.59
CA ILE A 33 12.58 1.14 -1.49
C ILE A 33 13.42 -0.07 -1.08
N GLU A 34 14.73 0.10 -0.96
CA GLU A 34 15.63 -0.96 -0.56
C GLU A 34 15.33 -1.49 0.86
N LEU A 35 15.46 -2.80 1.06
CA LEU A 35 15.06 -3.45 2.31
C LEU A 35 15.86 -2.95 3.53
N GLY A 36 17.16 -2.67 3.38
CA GLY A 36 17.98 -2.13 4.45
C GLY A 36 17.57 -0.71 4.87
N VAL A 37 17.07 0.10 3.93
CA VAL A 37 16.48 1.41 4.24
C VAL A 37 15.18 1.24 5.00
N LEU A 38 14.30 0.32 4.58
CA LEU A 38 13.05 0.04 5.29
C LEU A 38 13.29 -0.47 6.71
N ASP A 39 14.29 -1.32 6.93
CA ASP A 39 14.65 -1.78 8.26
C ASP A 39 15.06 -0.61 9.17
N ASN A 40 15.90 0.30 8.67
CA ASN A 40 16.27 1.51 9.41
C ASN A 40 15.06 2.39 9.72
N TRP A 41 14.10 2.53 8.80
CA TRP A 41 12.88 3.30 9.04
C TRP A 41 11.97 2.65 10.07
N ILE A 42 11.81 1.33 10.00
CA ILE A 42 11.00 0.55 10.95
C ILE A 42 11.62 0.63 12.35
N ASP A 43 12.94 0.50 12.47
CA ASP A 43 13.64 0.54 13.75
C ASP A 43 13.60 1.95 14.38
N ARG A 44 13.63 3.00 13.55
CA ARG A 44 13.48 4.39 13.98
C ARG A 44 12.03 4.81 14.20
N GLY A 45 11.06 3.96 13.88
CA GLY A 45 9.63 4.25 14.02
C GLY A 45 9.07 5.23 12.98
N TYR A 46 9.74 5.41 11.84
CA TYR A 46 9.28 6.26 10.74
C TYR A 46 8.20 5.61 9.88
N VAL A 47 8.13 4.28 9.88
CA VAL A 47 7.08 3.51 9.20
C VAL A 47 6.22 2.84 10.26
N PRO A 48 4.89 3.04 10.24
CA PRO A 48 4.01 2.39 11.20
C PRO A 48 4.00 0.88 10.98
N THR A 49 4.19 0.12 12.05
CA THR A 49 4.18 -1.34 12.02
C THR A 49 3.23 -1.93 13.06
N LEU A 50 2.76 -3.14 12.80
CA LEU A 50 1.92 -3.93 13.70
C LEU A 50 2.59 -5.30 13.94
N LYS A 51 2.63 -5.73 15.19
CA LYS A 51 3.06 -7.08 15.54
C LYS A 51 1.89 -8.05 15.39
N VAL A 52 2.04 -9.03 14.49
CA VAL A 52 1.07 -10.11 14.28
C VAL A 52 1.76 -11.43 14.56
N GLY A 53 1.40 -12.05 15.69
CA GLY A 53 2.12 -13.22 16.21
C GLY A 53 3.61 -12.92 16.45
N ARG A 54 4.49 -13.61 15.71
CA ARG A 54 5.94 -13.45 15.79
C ARG A 54 6.51 -12.50 14.73
N HIS A 55 5.69 -11.96 13.84
CA HIS A 55 6.13 -11.12 12.74
C HIS A 55 5.79 -9.65 13.00
N ARG A 56 6.65 -8.76 12.48
CA ARG A 56 6.38 -7.32 12.39
C ARG A 56 6.02 -7.02 10.94
N LEU A 57 4.82 -6.48 10.73
CA LEU A 57 4.28 -6.13 9.42
C LEU A 57 4.08 -4.63 9.34
N ILE A 58 4.23 -4.05 8.15
CA ILE A 58 3.89 -2.65 7.90
C ILE A 58 2.38 -2.50 8.00
N ASN A 59 1.92 -1.52 8.77
CA ASN A 59 0.51 -1.18 8.92
C ASN A 59 0.11 -0.21 7.80
N LEU A 60 -0.42 -0.75 6.71
CA LEU A 60 -0.78 0.05 5.54
C LEU A 60 -1.95 0.99 5.81
N VAL A 61 -2.86 0.63 6.72
CA VAL A 61 -4.00 1.47 7.09
C VAL A 61 -3.54 2.77 7.74
N LEU A 62 -2.64 2.67 8.72
CA LEU A 62 -2.11 3.85 9.40
C LEU A 62 -1.19 4.66 8.48
N LEU A 63 -0.34 3.99 7.68
CA LEU A 63 0.52 4.66 6.71
C LEU A 63 -0.31 5.49 5.71
N MET A 64 -1.38 4.93 5.15
CA MET A 64 -2.28 5.65 4.23
C MET A 64 -2.92 6.87 4.90
N LYS A 65 -3.33 6.75 6.17
CA LYS A 65 -3.87 7.86 6.94
C LYS A 65 -2.83 8.98 7.12
N GLU A 66 -1.61 8.62 7.56
CA GLU A 66 -0.51 9.57 7.74
C GLU A 66 -0.15 10.28 6.43
N CYS A 67 -0.13 9.57 5.30
CA CYS A 67 0.07 10.18 3.98
C CYS A 67 -1.03 11.19 3.63
N ALA A 68 -2.30 10.85 3.89
CA ALA A 68 -3.42 11.74 3.62
C ALA A 68 -3.42 13.00 4.52
N GLU A 69 -2.86 12.90 5.73
CA GLU A 69 -2.73 14.01 6.66
C GLU A 69 -1.51 14.90 6.35
N ALA A 70 -0.39 14.31 5.92
CA ALA A 70 0.83 15.04 5.58
C ALA A 70 0.72 15.86 4.28
N GLY A 71 -0.20 15.50 3.39
CA GLY A 71 -0.47 16.25 2.15
C GLY A 71 -1.35 17.50 2.32
N LYS A 72 -1.65 17.92 3.56
CA LYS A 72 -2.41 19.14 3.87
C LYS A 72 -1.50 20.32 4.20
#